data_AF-A0A9D0HG80-F1
#
_entry.id   AF-A0A9D0HG80-F1
#
_cell.length_a   1.000
_cell.length_b   1.000
_cell.length_c   1.000
_cell.angle_alpha   90.00
_cell.angle_beta   90.00
_cell.angle_gamma   90.00
#
_symmetry.space_group_name_H-M   'P 1'
#
loop_
_entity.id
_entity.type
_entity.pdbx_description
1 polymer ?
#
loop_
_entity_poly.entity_id
_entity_poly.type
_entity_poly.pdbx_seq_one_letter_code
_entity_poly.pdbx_strand_id
1 'polypeptide(L)'
;MVDPQTQALIRQAEDEVTRARRRLSEARASKTDNHPDVVSARSRLQAAEANLAALKANAAAPVTAPPTRVKVVLSDSDKQRLRAQLVAINESLEKARAAAAAGDGAAPATNSADGDRIVALETEWTSLTRSVNSARQRSAGLQRLLFSANMLATIESSGEAGRMVISDPPYKPTRPSKRGSRRVGAAAAVLVMLLGAGLAVALAFLDDRVYDAIDLERLRIGKLTHVVPKAGGGARWSVGKGEHGER
;
A
#
# COMPACT_ATOMS: atom_id res chain seq x y z
N MET A 1 -57.10 10.80 -18.86
CA MET A 1 -56.00 10.28 -19.71
C MET A 1 -54.73 10.36 -18.90
N VAL A 2 -54.03 9.23 -18.70
CA VAL A 2 -52.76 9.19 -17.95
C VAL A 2 -51.67 9.84 -18.81
N ASP A 3 -50.96 10.82 -18.26
CA ASP A 3 -49.85 11.54 -18.92
C ASP A 3 -48.82 10.54 -19.51
N PRO A 4 -48.35 10.72 -20.77
CA PRO A 4 -47.31 9.89 -21.36
C PRO A 4 -46.05 9.75 -20.48
N GLN A 5 -45.71 10.75 -19.66
CA GLN A 5 -44.59 10.67 -18.73
C GLN A 5 -44.85 9.66 -17.60
N THR A 6 -46.06 9.66 -17.03
CA THR A 6 -46.47 8.70 -16.00
C THR A 6 -46.51 7.28 -16.54
N GLN A 7 -46.93 7.09 -17.80
CA GLN A 7 -46.88 5.79 -18.45
C GLN A 7 -45.44 5.27 -18.65
N ALA A 8 -44.50 6.14 -19.00
CA ALA A 8 -43.09 5.78 -19.11
C ALA A 8 -42.51 5.35 -17.75
N LEU A 9 -42.84 6.06 -16.67
CA LEU A 9 -42.41 5.72 -15.31
C LEU A 9 -42.99 4.37 -14.84
N ILE A 10 -44.26 4.10 -15.14
CA ILE A 10 -44.88 2.80 -14.81
C ILE A 10 -44.18 1.65 -15.56
N ARG A 11 -43.86 1.82 -16.85
CA ARG A 11 -43.12 0.80 -17.61
C ARG A 11 -41.72 0.55 -17.05
N GLN A 12 -41.00 1.61 -16.68
CA GLN A 12 -39.69 1.48 -16.04
C GLN A 12 -39.78 0.72 -14.70
N ALA A 13 -40.81 0.98 -13.90
CA ALA A 13 -41.03 0.25 -12.66
C ALA A 13 -41.40 -1.23 -12.90
N GLU A 14 -42.14 -1.54 -13.95
CA GLU A 14 -42.46 -2.93 -14.37
C GLU A 14 -41.21 -3.70 -14.80
N ASP A 15 -40.29 -3.05 -15.53
CA ASP A 15 -38.99 -3.61 -15.89
C ASP A 15 -38.11 -3.86 -14.65
N GLU A 16 -38.18 -2.99 -13.65
CA GLU A 16 -37.48 -3.16 -12.37
C GLU A 16 -38.00 -4.35 -11.58
N VAL A 17 -39.33 -4.53 -11.47
CA VAL A 17 -39.94 -5.70 -10.83
C VAL A 17 -39.53 -6.98 -11.54
N THR A 18 -39.54 -6.99 -12.87
CA THR A 18 -39.12 -8.15 -13.68
C THR A 18 -37.66 -8.53 -13.43
N ARG A 19 -36.76 -7.53 -13.39
CA ARG A 19 -35.34 -7.73 -13.06
C ARG A 19 -35.13 -8.22 -11.63
N ALA A 20 -35.87 -7.67 -10.66
CA ALA A 20 -35.79 -8.09 -9.26
C ALA A 20 -36.27 -9.54 -9.07
N ARG A 21 -37.35 -9.93 -9.78
CA ARG A 21 -37.88 -11.30 -9.75
C ARG A 21 -36.90 -12.32 -10.31
N ARG A 22 -36.23 -12.00 -11.42
CA ARG A 22 -35.19 -12.87 -12.01
C ARG A 22 -34.01 -13.09 -11.06
N ARG A 23 -33.55 -12.01 -10.39
CA ARG A 23 -32.48 -12.12 -9.39
C ARG A 23 -32.87 -12.97 -8.19
N LEU A 24 -34.13 -12.90 -7.75
CA LEU A 24 -34.64 -13.75 -6.68
C LEU A 24 -34.69 -15.23 -7.11
N SER A 25 -35.11 -15.54 -8.34
CA SER A 25 -35.10 -16.93 -8.84
C SER A 25 -33.68 -17.48 -8.99
N GLU A 26 -32.74 -16.69 -9.49
CA GLU A 26 -31.32 -17.08 -9.61
C GLU A 26 -30.69 -17.30 -8.22
N ALA A 27 -31.00 -16.43 -7.25
CA ALA A 27 -30.52 -16.58 -5.88
C ALA A 27 -31.07 -17.84 -5.22
N ARG A 28 -32.37 -18.15 -5.40
CA ARG A 28 -33.00 -19.37 -4.87
C ARG A 28 -32.53 -20.65 -5.54
N ALA A 29 -32.14 -20.60 -6.82
CA ALA A 29 -31.62 -21.77 -7.53
C ALA A 29 -30.26 -22.23 -7.01
N SER A 30 -29.46 -21.31 -6.44
CA SER A 30 -28.09 -21.58 -5.97
C SER A 30 -27.94 -21.61 -4.45
N LYS A 31 -28.86 -20.99 -3.71
CA LYS A 31 -28.69 -20.73 -2.27
C LYS A 31 -29.94 -21.10 -1.48
N THR A 32 -29.72 -21.41 -0.20
CA THR A 32 -30.81 -21.70 0.74
C THR A 32 -31.60 -20.43 1.08
N ASP A 33 -32.85 -20.60 1.51
CA ASP A 33 -33.78 -19.49 1.77
C ASP A 33 -33.29 -18.50 2.84
N ASN A 34 -32.41 -18.92 3.75
CA ASN A 34 -31.82 -18.09 4.81
C ASN A 34 -30.51 -17.39 4.40
N HIS A 35 -30.04 -17.58 3.17
CA HIS A 35 -28.80 -16.93 2.71
C HIS A 35 -29.01 -15.40 2.57
N PRO A 36 -28.04 -14.56 2.99
CA PRO A 36 -28.17 -13.08 2.92
C PRO A 36 -28.52 -12.55 1.53
N ASP A 37 -28.05 -13.24 0.48
CA ASP A 37 -28.38 -12.88 -0.92
C ASP A 37 -29.85 -13.12 -1.28
N VAL A 38 -30.48 -14.17 -0.75
CA VAL A 38 -31.92 -14.43 -0.97
C VAL A 38 -32.75 -13.40 -0.19
N VAL A 39 -32.33 -13.05 1.02
CA VAL A 39 -32.97 -12.02 1.85
C VAL A 39 -32.89 -10.65 1.17
N SER A 40 -31.71 -10.27 0.66
CA SER A 40 -31.53 -9.00 -0.05
C SER A 40 -32.22 -8.95 -1.42
N ALA A 41 -32.30 -10.08 -2.14
CA ALA A 41 -33.09 -10.18 -3.37
C ALA A 41 -34.60 -10.05 -3.08
N ARG A 42 -35.08 -10.63 -1.97
CA ARG A 42 -36.48 -10.54 -1.55
C ARG A 42 -36.86 -9.12 -1.12
N SER A 43 -36.02 -8.43 -0.35
CA SER A 43 -36.27 -7.04 0.04
C SER A 43 -36.27 -6.10 -1.16
N ARG A 44 -35.41 -6.35 -2.16
CA ARG A 44 -35.40 -5.60 -3.42
C ARG A 44 -36.67 -5.82 -4.26
N LEU A 45 -37.18 -7.05 -4.31
CA LEU A 45 -38.46 -7.33 -4.98
C LEU A 45 -39.61 -6.57 -4.30
N GLN A 46 -39.67 -6.62 -2.97
CA GLN A 46 -40.70 -5.92 -2.19
C GLN A 46 -40.64 -4.40 -2.39
N ALA A 47 -39.45 -3.81 -2.42
CA ALA A 47 -39.28 -2.38 -2.68
C ALA A 47 -39.72 -2.00 -4.11
N ALA A 48 -39.38 -2.82 -5.12
CA ALA A 48 -39.79 -2.58 -6.50
C ALA A 48 -41.32 -2.70 -6.68
N GLU A 49 -41.95 -3.67 -6.03
CA GLU A 49 -43.41 -3.83 -6.03
C GLU A 49 -44.12 -2.66 -5.34
N ALA A 50 -43.59 -2.18 -4.21
CA ALA A 50 -44.13 -1.02 -3.50
C ALA A 50 -44.04 0.26 -4.35
N ASN A 51 -42.92 0.47 -5.06
CA ASN A 51 -42.75 1.60 -5.97
C ASN A 51 -43.75 1.55 -7.14
N LEU A 52 -43.92 0.37 -7.74
CA LEU A 52 -44.91 0.17 -8.80
C LEU A 52 -46.33 0.43 -8.29
N ALA A 53 -46.68 -0.05 -7.09
CA ALA A 53 -47.98 0.19 -6.48
C ALA A 53 -48.22 1.68 -6.20
N ALA A 54 -47.23 2.40 -5.68
CA ALA A 54 -47.31 3.84 -5.45
C ALA A 54 -47.52 4.63 -6.76
N LEU A 55 -46.79 4.27 -7.82
CA LEU A 55 -46.94 4.91 -9.14
C LEU A 55 -48.31 4.62 -9.76
N LYS A 56 -48.82 3.39 -9.64
CA LYS A 56 -50.17 3.04 -10.10
C LYS A 56 -51.26 3.74 -9.29
N ALA A 57 -51.08 3.88 -7.97
CA ALA A 57 -52.00 4.62 -7.11
C ALA A 57 -52.04 6.12 -7.46
N ASN A 58 -50.88 6.74 -7.68
CA ASN A 58 -50.79 8.14 -8.12
C ASN A 58 -51.34 8.36 -9.53
N ALA A 59 -51.28 7.35 -10.40
CA ALA A 59 -51.86 7.40 -11.74
C ALA A 59 -53.39 7.14 -11.76
N ALA A 60 -53.91 6.41 -10.77
CA ALA A 60 -55.33 6.10 -10.62
C ALA A 60 -56.09 7.13 -9.77
N ALA A 61 -55.37 7.99 -9.03
CA ALA A 61 -55.98 9.09 -8.30
C ALA A 61 -56.71 10.04 -9.28
N PRO A 62 -57.99 10.36 -9.03
CA PRO A 62 -58.73 11.29 -9.87
C PRO A 62 -58.00 12.65 -9.87
N VAL A 63 -57.81 13.18 -11.07
CA VAL A 63 -57.18 14.48 -11.33
C VAL A 63 -58.12 15.59 -10.84
N THR A 64 -58.20 15.78 -9.53
CA THR A 64 -58.90 16.91 -8.89
C THR A 64 -57.86 17.86 -8.30
N ALA A 65 -56.94 18.34 -9.15
CA ALA A 65 -56.37 19.68 -9.11
C ALA A 65 -55.15 19.73 -10.05
N PRO A 66 -55.07 20.68 -11.01
CA PRO A 66 -53.81 21.00 -11.66
C PRO A 66 -52.82 21.53 -10.61
N PRO A 67 -51.49 21.45 -10.82
CA PRO A 67 -50.55 22.20 -10.01
C PRO A 67 -50.75 23.69 -10.31
N THR A 68 -51.69 24.31 -9.61
CA THR A 68 -51.86 25.76 -9.64
C THR A 68 -50.57 26.36 -9.13
N ARG A 69 -49.78 26.93 -10.03
CA ARG A 69 -48.74 27.89 -9.68
C ARG A 69 -49.49 29.09 -9.08
N VAL A 70 -49.75 29.06 -7.77
CA VAL A 70 -50.49 30.12 -7.09
C VAL A 70 -49.60 31.36 -7.13
N LYS A 71 -49.87 32.27 -8.08
CA LYS A 71 -49.38 33.63 -7.98
C LYS A 71 -50.20 34.28 -6.87
N VAL A 72 -49.68 34.22 -5.64
CA VAL A 72 -50.32 34.83 -4.46
C VAL A 72 -50.36 36.34 -4.69
N VAL A 73 -51.50 36.85 -5.13
CA VAL A 73 -51.76 38.29 -5.13
C VAL A 73 -52.12 38.64 -3.69
N LEU A 74 -51.13 39.11 -2.92
CA LEU A 74 -51.35 39.54 -1.54
C LEU A 74 -52.37 40.69 -1.54
N SER A 75 -53.43 40.53 -0.76
CA SER A 75 -54.39 41.60 -0.50
C SER A 75 -53.70 42.75 0.25
N ASP A 76 -54.23 43.98 0.16
CA ASP A 76 -53.58 45.13 0.80
C ASP A 76 -53.58 45.03 2.34
N SER A 77 -54.55 44.30 2.92
CA SER A 77 -54.56 43.96 4.35
C SER A 77 -53.47 42.94 4.71
N ASP A 78 -53.17 41.98 3.83
CA ASP A 78 -52.04 41.05 4.03
C ASP A 78 -50.69 41.76 3.93
N LYS A 79 -50.56 42.73 3.02
CA LYS A 79 -49.36 43.58 2.94
C LYS A 79 -49.19 44.45 4.19
N GLN A 80 -50.28 44.99 4.75
CA GLN A 80 -50.23 45.74 6.01
C GLN A 80 -49.83 44.85 7.18
N ARG A 81 -50.39 43.63 7.28
CA ARG A 81 -49.99 42.64 8.30
C ARG A 81 -48.53 42.24 8.17
N LEU A 82 -48.07 42.02 6.93
CA LEU A 82 -46.67 41.67 6.67
C LEU A 82 -45.73 42.84 7.00
N ARG A 83 -46.11 44.09 6.70
CA ARG A 83 -45.35 45.28 7.12
C ARG A 83 -45.30 45.42 8.64
N ALA A 84 -46.42 45.20 9.34
CA ALA A 84 -46.44 45.21 10.80
C ALA A 84 -45.55 44.11 11.40
N GLN A 85 -45.55 42.91 10.80
CA GLN A 85 -44.65 41.82 11.20
C GLN A 85 -43.18 42.16 10.93
N LEU A 86 -42.86 42.78 9.79
CA LEU A 86 -41.49 43.20 9.47
C LEU A 86 -40.98 44.28 10.43
N VAL A 87 -41.83 45.23 10.83
CA VAL A 87 -41.47 46.23 11.86
C VAL A 87 -41.22 45.56 13.20
N ALA A 88 -42.10 44.65 13.64
CA ALA A 88 -41.93 43.91 14.88
C ALA A 88 -40.68 43.02 14.90
N ILE A 89 -40.34 42.40 13.76
CA ILE A 89 -39.13 41.59 13.59
C ILE A 89 -37.87 42.48 13.57
N ASN A 90 -37.92 43.65 12.93
CA ASN A 90 -36.78 44.57 12.96
C ASN A 90 -36.54 45.13 14.37
N GLU A 91 -37.60 45.47 15.11
CA GLU A 91 -37.46 45.89 16.51
C GLU A 91 -36.90 44.77 17.40
N SER A 92 -37.29 43.52 17.18
CA SER A 92 -36.75 42.38 17.93
C SER A 92 -35.28 42.09 17.57
N LEU A 93 -34.91 42.27 16.30
CA LEU A 93 -33.53 42.16 15.83
C LEU A 93 -32.64 43.26 16.41
N GLU A 94 -33.11 44.51 16.45
CA GLU A 94 -32.35 45.61 17.04
C GLU A 94 -32.20 45.42 18.57
N LYS A 95 -33.24 44.93 19.26
CA LYS A 95 -33.13 44.56 20.67
C LYS A 95 -32.16 43.39 20.90
N ALA A 96 -32.21 42.36 20.07
CA ALA A 96 -31.30 41.22 20.14
C ALA A 96 -29.85 41.60 19.84
N ARG A 97 -29.63 42.51 18.86
CA ARG A 97 -28.31 43.07 18.55
C ARG A 97 -27.79 43.97 19.65
N ALA A 98 -28.64 44.81 20.25
CA ALA A 98 -28.27 45.63 21.39
C ALA A 98 -27.91 44.77 22.61
N ALA A 99 -28.66 43.69 22.87
CA ALA A 99 -28.34 42.73 23.92
C ALA A 99 -27.03 41.97 23.65
N ALA A 100 -26.79 41.55 22.40
CA ALA A 100 -25.53 40.91 22.00
C ALA A 100 -24.33 41.87 22.06
N ALA A 101 -24.53 43.17 21.76
CA ALA A 101 -23.49 44.20 21.81
C ALA A 101 -23.21 44.68 23.25
N ALA A 102 -24.18 44.58 24.17
CA ALA A 102 -24.01 44.89 25.58
C ALA A 102 -23.18 43.85 26.35
N GLY A 103 -22.73 42.77 25.70
CA GLY A 103 -21.84 41.78 26.33
C GLY A 103 -22.52 40.88 27.35
N ASP A 104 -23.86 40.91 27.43
CA ASP A 104 -24.61 39.92 28.18
C ASP A 104 -24.71 38.65 27.33
N GLY A 105 -23.71 37.77 27.48
CA GLY A 105 -23.79 36.35 27.14
C GLY A 105 -24.84 35.59 27.97
N ALA A 106 -25.91 36.26 28.40
CA ALA A 106 -27.13 35.63 28.82
C ALA A 106 -27.78 35.08 27.55
N ALA A 107 -27.41 33.83 27.22
CA ALA A 107 -28.28 32.95 26.48
C ALA A 107 -29.71 33.24 26.98
N PRO A 108 -30.68 33.59 26.10
CA PRO A 108 -32.05 33.53 26.54
C PRO A 108 -32.18 32.15 27.17
N ALA A 109 -32.77 32.04 28.35
CA ALA A 109 -33.17 30.77 28.90
C ALA A 109 -34.11 30.16 27.84
N THR A 110 -33.51 29.48 26.87
CA THR A 110 -34.21 28.75 25.85
C THR A 110 -34.94 27.71 26.66
N ASN A 111 -36.26 27.73 26.55
CA ASN A 111 -37.10 26.68 27.06
C ASN A 111 -36.35 25.36 26.87
N SER A 112 -36.07 24.60 27.93
CA SER A 112 -35.13 23.46 27.87
C SER A 112 -35.44 22.51 26.70
N ALA A 113 -36.71 22.47 26.29
CA ALA A 113 -37.20 21.80 25.09
C ALA A 113 -36.51 22.21 23.76
N ASP A 114 -36.15 23.48 23.55
CA ASP A 114 -35.46 23.94 22.34
C ASP A 114 -33.96 23.61 22.38
N GLY A 115 -33.34 23.67 23.57
CA GLY A 115 -31.96 23.19 23.78
C GLY A 115 -31.84 21.68 23.50
N ASP A 116 -32.76 20.89 24.05
CA ASP A 116 -32.81 19.44 23.84
C ASP A 116 -33.00 19.07 22.36
N ARG A 117 -33.82 19.84 21.62
CA ARG A 117 -34.00 19.66 20.17
C ARG A 117 -32.73 19.94 19.38
N ILE A 118 -31.98 20.98 19.74
CA ILE A 118 -30.72 21.33 19.06
C ILE A 118 -29.69 20.22 19.30
N VAL A 119 -29.54 19.75 20.54
CA VAL A 119 -28.62 18.66 20.89
C VAL A 119 -29.00 17.35 20.19
N ALA A 120 -30.30 17.04 20.10
CA ALA A 120 -30.79 15.88 19.36
C ALA A 120 -30.45 15.99 17.86
N LEU A 121 -30.63 17.17 17.27
CA LEU A 121 -30.32 17.43 15.86
C LEU A 121 -28.81 17.31 15.57
N GLU A 122 -27.96 17.85 16.46
CA GLU A 122 -26.50 17.72 16.34
C GLU A 122 -26.04 16.26 16.46
N THR A 123 -26.67 15.50 17.36
CA THR A 123 -26.39 14.07 17.53
C THR A 123 -26.81 13.28 16.30
N GLU A 124 -27.99 13.55 15.75
CA GLU A 124 -28.49 12.94 14.53
C GLU A 124 -27.58 13.28 13.34
N TRP A 125 -27.18 14.54 13.19
CA TRP A 125 -26.29 14.98 12.12
C TRP A 125 -24.92 14.31 12.20
N THR A 126 -24.36 14.19 13.41
CA THR A 126 -23.08 13.51 13.64
C THR A 126 -23.18 12.01 13.31
N SER A 127 -24.28 11.36 13.71
CA SER A 127 -24.56 9.96 13.38
C SER A 127 -24.69 9.75 11.88
N LEU A 128 -25.44 10.62 11.19
CA LEU A 128 -25.64 10.56 9.75
C LEU A 128 -24.32 10.75 9.00
N THR A 129 -23.51 11.73 9.39
CA THR A 129 -22.19 11.99 8.80
C THR A 129 -21.27 10.78 8.96
N ARG A 130 -21.24 10.16 10.14
CA ARG A 130 -20.47 8.93 10.38
C ARG A 130 -20.95 7.80 9.46
N SER A 131 -22.27 7.61 9.34
CA SER A 131 -22.85 6.56 8.49
C SER A 131 -22.51 6.73 7.00
N VAL A 132 -22.55 7.97 6.50
CA VAL A 132 -22.18 8.32 5.12
C VAL A 132 -20.70 8.06 4.87
N ASN A 133 -19.83 8.45 5.81
CA ASN A 133 -18.40 8.19 5.70
C ASN A 133 -18.10 6.69 5.70
N SER A 134 -18.74 5.91 6.58
CA SER A 134 -18.61 4.45 6.58
C SER A 134 -19.16 3.80 5.29
N ALA A 135 -20.23 4.33 4.69
CA ALA A 135 -20.75 3.86 3.41
C ALA A 135 -19.77 4.15 2.26
N ARG A 136 -19.20 5.36 2.20
CA ARG A 136 -18.18 5.75 1.21
C ARG A 136 -16.91 4.92 1.33
N GLN A 137 -16.46 4.63 2.54
CA GLN A 137 -15.27 3.80 2.74
C GLN A 137 -15.50 2.35 2.29
N ARG A 138 -16.69 1.79 2.55
CA ARG A 138 -17.08 0.47 2.05
C ARG A 138 -17.18 0.43 0.52
N SER A 139 -17.78 1.45 -0.10
CA SER A 139 -17.87 1.50 -1.57
C SER A 139 -16.49 1.62 -2.23
N ALA A 140 -15.59 2.45 -1.69
CA ALA A 140 -14.22 2.55 -2.16
C ALA A 140 -13.46 1.22 -2.01
N GLY A 141 -13.67 0.50 -0.92
CA GLY A 141 -13.12 -0.85 -0.72
C GLY A 141 -13.61 -1.84 -1.78
N LEU A 142 -14.92 -1.87 -2.05
CA LEU A 142 -15.51 -2.75 -3.07
C LEU A 142 -15.02 -2.40 -4.49
N GLN A 143 -14.86 -1.12 -4.81
CA GLN A 143 -14.31 -0.69 -6.11
C GLN A 143 -12.86 -1.18 -6.30
N ARG A 144 -12.02 -1.12 -5.26
CA ARG A 144 -10.64 -1.65 -5.32
C ARG A 144 -10.61 -3.16 -5.51
N LEU A 145 -11.51 -3.88 -4.83
CA LEU A 145 -11.65 -5.33 -5.00
C LEU A 145 -12.11 -5.71 -6.40
N LEU A 146 -13.12 -5.01 -6.92
CA LEU A 146 -13.61 -5.20 -8.30
C LEU A 146 -12.51 -4.88 -9.32
N PHE A 147 -11.76 -3.80 -9.13
CA PHE A 147 -10.64 -3.46 -10.00
C PHE A 147 -9.55 -4.54 -9.99
N SER A 148 -9.18 -5.04 -8.80
CA SER A 148 -8.18 -6.11 -8.66
C SER A 148 -8.67 -7.42 -9.28
N ALA A 149 -9.94 -7.78 -9.08
CA ALA A 149 -10.54 -8.96 -9.68
C ALA A 149 -10.61 -8.84 -11.21
N ASN A 150 -10.96 -7.66 -11.74
CA ASN A 150 -11.00 -7.41 -13.17
C ASN A 150 -9.59 -7.44 -13.80
N MET A 151 -8.59 -6.88 -13.11
CA MET A 151 -7.19 -6.99 -13.52
C MET A 151 -6.75 -8.46 -13.56
N LEU A 152 -7.05 -9.23 -12.52
CA LEU A 152 -6.72 -10.66 -12.46
C LEU A 152 -7.43 -11.47 -13.55
N ALA A 153 -8.71 -11.20 -13.80
CA ALA A 153 -9.46 -11.81 -14.89
C ALA A 153 -8.90 -11.41 -16.27
N THR A 154 -8.40 -10.18 -16.41
CA THR A 154 -7.73 -9.73 -17.64
C THR A 154 -6.40 -10.45 -17.85
N ILE A 155 -5.60 -10.65 -16.79
CA ILE A 155 -4.32 -11.39 -16.84
C ILE A 155 -4.56 -12.88 -17.14
N GLU A 156 -5.59 -13.46 -16.55
CA GLU A 156 -6.00 -14.85 -16.81
C GLU A 156 -6.48 -15.02 -18.25
N SER A 157 -7.36 -14.13 -18.72
CA SER A 157 -7.91 -14.18 -20.09
C SER A 157 -6.89 -13.80 -21.18
N SER A 158 -5.89 -12.96 -20.87
CA SER A 158 -4.77 -12.69 -21.78
C SER A 158 -3.80 -13.87 -21.87
N GLY A 159 -3.97 -14.92 -21.06
CA GLY A 159 -3.06 -16.06 -20.99
C GLY A 159 -1.66 -15.68 -20.47
N GLU A 160 -1.51 -14.47 -19.95
CA GLU A 160 -0.23 -13.92 -19.49
C GLU A 160 0.08 -14.32 -18.04
N ALA A 161 -0.92 -14.85 -17.32
CA ALA A 161 -0.78 -15.50 -16.01
C ALA A 161 0.28 -16.64 -15.98
N GLY A 162 0.75 -17.11 -17.14
CA GLY A 162 1.76 -18.16 -17.26
C GLY A 162 2.97 -17.85 -18.15
N ARG A 163 3.03 -16.69 -18.83
CA ARG A 163 4.22 -16.29 -19.59
C ARG A 163 5.07 -15.37 -18.73
N MET A 164 5.86 -15.97 -17.84
CA MET A 164 7.05 -15.31 -17.30
C MET A 164 7.94 -14.94 -18.49
N VAL A 165 7.79 -13.72 -19.00
CA VAL A 165 8.72 -13.15 -19.99
C VAL A 165 10.01 -12.94 -19.22
N ILE A 166 10.91 -13.92 -19.33
CA ILE A 166 12.28 -13.84 -18.81
C ILE A 166 12.96 -12.75 -19.61
N SER A 167 12.82 -11.51 -19.13
CA SER A 167 13.35 -10.30 -19.77
C SER A 167 14.88 -10.31 -19.80
N ASP A 168 15.50 -11.01 -18.86
CA ASP A 168 16.94 -11.22 -18.80
C ASP A 168 17.23 -12.73 -18.79
N PRO A 169 17.67 -13.32 -19.91
CA PRO A 169 18.07 -14.72 -19.93
C PRO A 169 19.22 -14.95 -18.95
N PRO A 170 19.30 -16.14 -18.31
CA PRO A 170 20.35 -16.43 -17.34
C PRO A 170 21.74 -16.26 -17.98
N TYR A 171 22.49 -15.25 -17.54
CA TYR A 171 23.84 -15.02 -18.02
C TYR A 171 24.80 -16.01 -17.39
N LYS A 172 25.73 -16.54 -18.21
CA LYS A 172 26.85 -17.33 -17.69
C LYS A 172 27.79 -16.36 -16.96
N PRO A 173 28.12 -16.57 -15.68
CA PRO A 173 28.98 -15.65 -14.95
C PRO A 173 30.33 -15.54 -15.67
N THR A 174 30.64 -14.34 -16.16
CA THR A 174 31.87 -14.06 -16.93
C THR A 174 33.12 -14.08 -16.06
N ARG A 175 32.96 -14.12 -14.74
CA ARG A 175 34.04 -14.23 -13.77
C ARG A 175 33.67 -15.26 -12.70
N PRO A 176 34.58 -16.17 -12.34
CA PRO A 176 34.35 -17.05 -11.21
C PRO A 176 34.26 -16.23 -9.93
N SER A 177 33.23 -16.46 -9.11
CA SER A 177 33.08 -15.89 -7.77
C SER A 177 34.05 -16.53 -6.77
N LYS A 178 35.34 -16.63 -7.13
CA LYS A 178 36.38 -17.07 -6.19
C LYS A 178 36.69 -15.94 -5.22
N ARG A 179 35.81 -15.76 -4.23
CA ARG A 179 36.05 -14.85 -3.11
C ARG A 179 37.37 -15.25 -2.44
N GLY A 180 38.38 -14.39 -2.57
CA GLY A 180 39.59 -14.44 -1.72
C GLY A 180 40.74 -15.36 -2.13
N SER A 181 40.77 -15.98 -3.33
CA SER A 181 41.86 -16.91 -3.69
C SER A 181 43.27 -16.33 -3.53
N ARG A 182 43.48 -15.05 -3.89
CA ARG A 182 44.77 -14.36 -3.68
C ARG A 182 45.09 -14.16 -2.19
N ARG A 183 44.08 -13.89 -1.35
CA ARG A 183 44.24 -13.71 0.10
C ARG A 183 44.59 -15.04 0.79
N VAL A 184 43.94 -16.12 0.38
CA VAL A 184 44.25 -17.48 0.87
C VAL A 184 45.67 -17.90 0.47
N GLY A 185 46.06 -17.65 -0.79
CA GLY A 185 47.43 -17.91 -1.26
C GLY A 185 48.48 -17.11 -0.50
N ALA A 186 48.25 -15.81 -0.28
CA ALA A 186 49.15 -14.97 0.51
C ALA A 186 49.26 -15.43 1.97
N ALA A 187 48.14 -15.79 2.60
CA ALA A 187 48.14 -16.30 3.97
C ALA A 187 48.91 -17.63 4.09
N ALA A 188 48.73 -18.54 3.12
CA ALA A 188 49.48 -19.80 3.07
C ALA A 188 50.99 -19.56 2.89
N ALA A 189 51.38 -18.63 2.01
CA ALA A 189 52.79 -18.29 1.80
C ALA A 189 53.44 -17.74 3.07
N VAL A 190 52.76 -16.84 3.79
CA VAL A 190 53.24 -16.31 5.07
C VAL A 190 53.38 -17.42 6.12
N LEU A 191 52.39 -18.31 6.22
CA LEU A 191 52.43 -19.43 7.18
C LEU A 191 53.61 -20.37 6.91
N VAL A 192 53.83 -20.73 5.64
CA VAL A 192 54.96 -21.60 5.24
C VAL A 192 56.30 -20.91 5.50
N MET A 193 56.40 -19.61 5.23
CA MET A 193 57.63 -18.85 5.49
C MET A 193 57.94 -18.78 7.00
N LEU A 194 56.94 -18.55 7.84
CA LEU A 194 57.09 -18.55 9.30
C LEU A 194 57.47 -19.94 9.83
N LEU A 195 56.85 -21.01 9.30
CA LEU A 195 57.20 -22.38 9.66
C LEU A 195 58.63 -22.73 9.24
N GLY A 196 59.03 -22.38 8.02
CA GLY A 196 60.38 -22.62 7.52
C GLY A 196 61.43 -21.86 8.33
N ALA A 197 61.19 -20.58 8.60
CA ALA A 197 62.08 -19.77 9.45
C ALA A 197 62.13 -20.30 10.88
N GLY A 198 60.99 -20.67 11.46
CA GLY A 198 60.92 -21.26 12.80
C GLY A 198 61.67 -22.59 12.89
N LEU A 199 61.52 -23.46 11.88
CA LEU A 199 62.25 -24.72 11.79
C LEU A 199 63.76 -24.48 11.63
N ALA A 200 64.17 -23.53 10.79
CA ALA A 200 65.57 -23.17 10.59
C ALA A 200 66.21 -22.64 11.88
N VAL A 201 65.50 -21.79 12.63
CA VAL A 201 65.95 -21.30 13.94
C VAL A 201 66.00 -22.45 14.95
N ALA A 202 64.98 -23.31 15.01
CA ALA A 202 64.97 -24.46 15.89
C ALA A 202 66.14 -25.42 15.58
N LEU A 203 66.41 -25.68 14.31
CA LEU A 203 67.57 -26.45 13.85
C LEU A 203 68.88 -25.76 14.19
N ALA A 204 68.98 -24.43 14.06
CA ALA A 204 70.20 -23.70 14.43
C ALA A 204 70.47 -23.72 15.94
N PHE A 205 69.43 -23.73 16.78
CA PHE A 205 69.59 -23.91 18.23
C PHE A 205 69.89 -25.36 18.62
N LEU A 206 69.39 -26.35 17.87
CA LEU A 206 69.68 -27.77 18.11
C LEU A 206 71.04 -28.19 17.52
N ASP A 207 71.50 -27.52 16.47
CA ASP A 207 72.82 -27.69 15.87
C ASP A 207 73.85 -26.91 16.69
N ASP A 208 74.03 -27.36 17.93
CA ASP A 208 75.12 -26.95 18.84
C ASP A 208 76.46 -27.53 18.35
N ARG A 209 76.76 -27.33 17.07
CA ARG A 209 78.05 -27.65 16.46
C ARG A 209 78.89 -26.39 16.46
N VAL A 210 79.92 -26.41 17.32
CA VAL A 210 81.00 -25.43 17.37
C VAL A 210 81.75 -25.43 16.03
N TYR A 211 81.40 -24.50 15.15
CA TYR A 211 82.05 -24.38 13.82
C TYR A 211 83.19 -23.36 13.78
N ASP A 212 83.37 -22.54 14.82
CA ASP A 212 84.33 -21.44 14.79
C ASP A 212 85.44 -21.55 15.85
N ALA A 213 86.66 -21.18 15.46
CA ALA A 213 87.82 -21.20 16.35
C ALA A 213 87.65 -20.22 17.55
N ILE A 214 86.84 -19.19 17.35
CA ILE A 214 86.52 -18.15 18.34
C ILE A 214 85.63 -18.71 19.47
N ASP A 215 84.75 -19.66 19.17
CA ASP A 215 83.89 -20.30 20.17
C ASP A 215 84.70 -21.26 21.06
N LEU A 216 85.68 -21.96 20.50
CA LEU A 216 86.62 -22.80 21.25
C LEU A 216 87.49 -21.98 22.21
N GLU A 217 87.87 -20.76 21.81
CA GLU A 217 88.66 -19.84 22.63
C GLU A 217 87.85 -19.23 23.78
N ARG A 218 86.55 -18.94 23.56
CA ARG A 218 85.62 -18.49 24.61
C ARG A 218 85.31 -19.57 25.65
N LEU A 219 85.17 -20.83 25.23
CA LEU A 219 84.90 -21.93 26.17
C LEU A 219 86.17 -22.43 26.91
N ARG A 220 87.37 -21.93 26.60
CA ARG A 220 88.66 -22.31 27.22
C ARG A 220 88.99 -23.82 27.15
N ILE A 221 88.44 -24.55 26.17
CA ILE A 221 88.51 -26.02 26.12
C ILE A 221 89.84 -26.55 25.54
N GLY A 222 90.67 -25.71 24.91
CA GLY A 222 92.04 -26.10 24.55
C GLY A 222 92.55 -25.44 23.27
N LYS A 223 93.88 -25.47 23.11
CA LYS A 223 94.60 -24.80 22.03
C LYS A 223 94.41 -25.54 20.69
N LEU A 224 93.91 -24.81 19.69
CA LEU A 224 93.65 -25.27 18.33
C LEU A 224 94.95 -25.82 17.68
N THR A 225 94.97 -27.09 17.28
CA THR A 225 96.20 -27.74 16.76
C THR A 225 96.27 -27.84 15.24
N HIS A 226 95.16 -27.91 14.51
CA HIS A 226 95.19 -27.72 13.05
C HIS A 226 93.80 -27.37 12.49
N VAL A 227 93.77 -26.68 11.35
CA VAL A 227 92.56 -26.34 10.58
C VAL A 227 92.66 -27.01 9.22
N VAL A 228 91.67 -27.83 8.86
CA VAL A 228 91.60 -28.50 7.55
C VAL A 228 90.92 -27.57 6.54
N PRO A 229 91.55 -27.23 5.40
CA PRO A 229 90.93 -26.38 4.39
C PRO A 229 89.82 -27.14 3.63
N LYS A 230 88.68 -26.48 3.42
CA LYS A 230 87.54 -27.01 2.65
C LYS A 230 87.81 -26.83 1.15
N ALA A 231 87.85 -27.92 0.39
CA ALA A 231 88.05 -27.89 -1.07
C ALA A 231 86.81 -27.34 -1.80
N GLY A 232 86.96 -26.24 -2.53
CA GLY A 232 85.92 -25.60 -3.35
C GLY A 232 85.81 -26.23 -4.75
N GLY A 233 84.57 -26.50 -5.19
CA GLY A 233 84.27 -27.12 -6.48
C GLY A 233 83.89 -26.13 -7.59
N GLY A 234 84.20 -26.51 -8.84
CA GLY A 234 83.47 -26.10 -10.04
C GLY A 234 84.29 -25.46 -11.17
N ALA A 235 84.93 -26.28 -12.02
CA ALA A 235 85.46 -25.86 -13.32
C ALA A 235 84.35 -25.91 -14.40
N ARG A 236 84.19 -24.83 -15.18
CA ARG A 236 83.21 -24.70 -16.27
C ARG A 236 83.94 -24.49 -17.60
N TRP A 237 83.97 -25.50 -18.47
CA TRP A 237 84.56 -25.45 -19.81
C TRP A 237 83.49 -25.02 -20.84
N SER A 238 83.77 -24.01 -21.66
CA SER A 238 82.86 -23.49 -22.69
C SER A 238 83.45 -23.68 -24.08
N VAL A 239 82.78 -24.47 -24.93
CA VAL A 239 83.08 -24.63 -26.36
C VAL A 239 82.31 -23.57 -27.15
N GLY A 240 83.04 -22.65 -27.79
CA GLY A 240 82.50 -21.62 -28.69
C GLY A 240 82.37 -22.15 -30.12
N LYS A 241 81.15 -22.04 -30.65
CA LYS A 241 80.71 -22.39 -32.01
C LYS A 241 81.04 -21.22 -32.96
N GLY A 242 81.48 -21.53 -34.18
CA GLY A 242 81.90 -20.53 -35.18
C GLY A 242 80.76 -19.81 -35.90
N GLU A 243 81.11 -18.65 -36.46
CA GLU A 243 80.45 -17.89 -37.54
C GLU A 243 81.55 -17.02 -38.19
N HIS A 244 81.82 -17.22 -39.49
CA HIS A 244 81.39 -16.38 -40.61
C HIS A 244 81.94 -14.93 -40.63
N GLY A 245 82.73 -14.61 -41.66
CA GLY A 245 83.06 -13.22 -42.00
C GLY A 245 84.17 -13.05 -43.04
N GLU A 246 83.76 -12.97 -44.31
CA GLU A 246 84.28 -12.17 -45.44
C GLU A 246 85.74 -11.70 -45.45
N ARG A 247 86.47 -12.05 -46.52
CA ARG A 247 86.81 -11.13 -47.62
C ARG A 247 87.38 -11.87 -48.83
#